data_AF-A0ABC9IF83-F1
#
_entry.id   AF-A0ABC9IF83-F1
#
_cell.length_a   1.000
_cell.length_b   1.000
_cell.length_c   1.000
_cell.angle_alpha   90.00
_cell.angle_beta   90.00
_cell.angle_gamma   90.00
#
_symmetry.space_group_name_H-M   'P 1'
#
loop_
_entity.id
_entity.type
_entity.pdbx_description
1 polymer ?
#
loop_
_entity_poly.entity_id
_entity_poly.type
_entity_poly.pdbx_seq_one_letter_code
_entity_poly.pdbx_strand_id
1 'polypeptide(L)' 'MKNFMLAALSRIIQGIGCGVVALSLLAIVWFMFYSDDSFKYLWVATSIAGIFLGYFIFRFAVKKIHDGSPD' A
#
# COMPACT_ATOMS: atom_id res chain seq x y z
N MET A 1 12.97 -12.03 -22.27
CA MET A 1 11.52 -11.80 -22.08
C MET A 1 11.05 -12.07 -20.64
N LYS A 2 11.33 -13.25 -20.06
CA LYS A 2 10.90 -13.63 -18.70
C LYS A 2 11.30 -12.60 -17.61
N ASN A 3 12.53 -12.08 -17.66
CA ASN A 3 13.04 -11.10 -16.67
C ASN A 3 12.37 -9.71 -16.81
N PHE A 4 12.05 -9.30 -18.03
CA PHE A 4 11.32 -8.03 -18.27
C PHE A 4 9.88 -8.12 -17.75
N MET A 5 9.21 -9.25 -17.98
CA MET A 5 7.84 -9.46 -17.52
C MET A 5 7.75 -9.49 -15.99
N LEU A 6 8.71 -10.14 -15.31
CA LEU A 6 8.81 -10.13 -13.85
C LEU A 6 9.10 -8.72 -13.29
N ALA A 7 9.97 -7.96 -13.96
CA ALA A 7 10.25 -6.57 -13.57
C ALA A 7 9.01 -5.67 -13.71
N ALA A 8 8.28 -5.78 -14.82
CA ALA A 8 7.02 -5.05 -15.03
C ALA A 8 5.98 -5.42 -13.97
N LEU A 9 5.82 -6.70 -13.67
CA LEU A 9 4.90 -7.18 -12.64
C LEU A 9 5.28 -6.65 -11.25
N SER A 10 6.56 -6.67 -10.89
CA SER A 10 7.03 -6.09 -9.62
C SER A 10 6.67 -4.61 -9.52
N ARG A 11 6.87 -3.82 -10.58
CA ARG A 11 6.53 -2.39 -10.59
C ARG A 11 5.04 -2.13 -10.39
N ILE A 12 4.18 -2.95 -11.01
CA ILE A 12 2.72 -2.85 -10.84
C ILE A 12 2.34 -3.13 -9.37
N ILE A 13 2.88 -4.20 -8.78
CA ILE A 13 2.56 -4.58 -7.40
C ILE A 13 3.12 -3.55 -6.40
N GLN A 14 4.31 -2.99 -6.66
CA GLN A 14 4.82 -1.85 -5.91
C GLN A 14 3.87 -0.65 -5.98
N GLY A 15 3.38 -0.32 -7.19
CA GLY A 15 2.39 0.74 -7.39
C GLY A 15 1.10 0.50 -6.61
N ILE A 16 0.60 -0.73 -6.58
CA ILE A 16 -0.57 -1.13 -5.76
C ILE A 16 -0.26 -0.90 -4.27
N GLY A 17 0.90 -1.34 -3.78
CA GLY A 17 1.31 -1.10 -2.39
C GLY A 17 1.32 0.38 -2.03
N CYS A 18 1.94 1.22 -2.86
CA CYS A 18 1.92 2.68 -2.68
C CYS A 18 0.50 3.26 -2.73
N GLY A 19 -0.33 2.80 -3.66
CA GLY A 19 -1.73 3.24 -3.79
C GLY A 19 -2.55 2.92 -2.54
N VAL A 20 -2.39 1.72 -1.98
CA VAL A 20 -3.04 1.32 -0.72
C VAL A 20 -2.61 2.23 0.43
N VAL A 21 -1.30 2.54 0.56
CA VAL A 21 -0.82 3.49 1.58
C VAL A 21 -1.42 4.88 1.38
N ALA A 22 -1.39 5.41 0.16
CA ALA A 22 -1.90 6.73 -0.14
C ALA A 22 -3.41 6.85 0.16
N LEU A 23 -4.20 5.87 -0.29
CA LEU A 23 -5.64 5.82 -0.01
C LEU A 23 -5.93 5.69 1.50
N SER A 24 -5.11 4.92 2.22
CA SER A 24 -5.23 4.78 3.67
C SER A 24 -4.97 6.11 4.39
N LEU A 25 -3.94 6.86 3.98
CA LEU A 25 -3.66 8.18 4.53
C LEU A 25 -4.79 9.18 4.24
N LEU A 26 -5.30 9.19 3.01
CA LEU A 26 -6.45 10.02 2.64
C LEU A 26 -7.69 9.65 3.45
N ALA A 27 -7.94 8.36 3.67
CA ALA A 27 -9.03 7.88 4.52
C ALA A 27 -8.87 8.35 5.98
N ILE A 28 -7.67 8.29 6.54
CA ILE A 28 -7.41 8.81 7.91
C ILE A 28 -7.76 10.29 7.98
N VAL A 29 -7.27 11.11 7.03
CA VAL A 29 -7.56 12.54 6.99
C VAL A 29 -9.06 12.78 6.87
N TRP A 30 -9.75 12.04 6.00
CA TRP A 30 -11.19 12.13 5.83
C TRP A 30 -11.94 11.82 7.14
N PHE A 31 -11.66 10.67 7.76
CA PHE A 31 -12.36 10.26 8.97
C PHE A 31 -12.02 11.11 10.18
N MET A 32 -10.81 11.68 10.27
CA MET A 32 -10.44 12.56 11.38
C MET A 32 -11.08 13.93 11.31
N PHE A 33 -11.11 14.55 10.12
CA PHE A 33 -11.43 15.97 9.98
C PHE A 33 -12.78 16.26 9.32
N TYR A 34 -13.31 15.34 8.51
CA TYR A 34 -14.47 15.61 7.65
C TYR A 34 -15.65 14.65 7.89
N SER A 35 -15.45 13.56 8.63
CA SER A 35 -16.50 12.56 8.88
C SER A 35 -17.18 12.76 10.24
N ASP A 36 -18.52 12.73 10.20
CA ASP A 36 -19.39 12.69 11.38
C ASP A 36 -19.87 11.26 11.72
N ASP A 37 -19.27 10.23 11.10
CA ASP A 37 -19.61 8.84 11.37
C ASP A 37 -19.27 8.45 12.83
N SER A 38 -20.22 7.79 13.51
CA SER A 38 -20.04 7.37 14.91
C SER A 38 -18.86 6.42 15.11
N PHE A 39 -18.46 5.69 14.07
CA PHE A 39 -17.33 4.76 14.07
C PHE A 39 -16.08 5.35 13.40
N LYS A 40 -15.99 6.66 13.18
CA LYS A 40 -14.84 7.29 12.49
C LYS A 40 -13.47 6.87 13.04
N TYR A 41 -13.33 6.71 14.37
CA TYR A 41 -12.07 6.27 14.97
C TYR A 41 -11.74 4.79 14.71
N LEU A 42 -12.76 3.94 14.57
CA LEU A 42 -12.59 2.56 14.10
C LEU A 42 -12.09 2.57 12.66
N TRP A 43 -12.68 3.39 11.80
CA TRP A 43 -12.23 3.53 10.41
C TRP A 43 -10.82 4.10 10.28
N VAL A 44 -10.42 5.04 11.15
CA VAL A 44 -9.04 5.50 11.27
C VAL A 44 -8.12 4.33 11.65
N ALA A 45 -8.48 3.52 12.65
CA ALA A 45 -7.69 2.36 13.06
C ALA A 45 -7.56 1.32 11.93
N THR A 46 -8.64 1.03 11.20
CA THR A 46 -8.62 0.17 10.01
C THR A 46 -7.74 0.75 8.91
N SER A 47 -7.79 2.07 8.69
CA SER A 47 -6.95 2.73 7.69
C SER A 47 -5.47 2.67 8.06
N ILE A 48 -5.14 2.76 9.35
CA ILE A 48 -3.77 2.52 9.83
C ILE A 48 -3.30 1.11 9.48
N ALA A 49 -4.14 0.08 9.66
CA ALA A 49 -3.82 -1.28 9.21
C ALA A 49 -3.59 -1.35 7.68
N GLY A 50 -4.32 -0.56 6.90
CA GLY A 50 -4.12 -0.39 5.45
C GLY A 50 -2.72 0.14 5.10
N ILE A 51 -2.16 1.07 5.88
CA ILE A 51 -0.79 1.56 5.69
C ILE A 51 0.22 0.41 5.83
N PHE A 52 0.09 -0.39 6.89
CA PHE A 52 0.97 -1.55 7.10
C PHE A 52 0.84 -2.56 5.96
N LEU A 53 -0.39 -2.87 5.55
CA LEU A 53 -0.66 -3.79 4.44
C LEU A 53 0.00 -3.30 3.14
N GLY A 54 -0.20 -2.04 2.77
CA GLY A 54 0.40 -1.45 1.58
C GLY A 54 1.93 -1.48 1.61
N TYR A 55 2.55 -1.21 2.76
CA TYR A 55 3.99 -1.37 2.95
C TYR A 55 4.45 -2.82 2.76
N PHE A 56 3.73 -3.80 3.30
CA PHE A 56 4.07 -5.22 3.10
C PHE A 56 3.94 -5.65 1.64
N ILE A 57 2.91 -5.20 0.92
CA ILE A 57 2.74 -5.46 -0.53
C ILE A 57 3.93 -4.88 -1.31
N PHE A 58 4.29 -3.63 -1.04
CA PHE A 58 5.43 -2.98 -1.69
C PHE A 58 6.73 -3.75 -1.40
N ARG A 59 6.99 -4.05 -0.14
CA ARG A 59 8.20 -4.77 0.28
C ARG A 59 8.27 -6.17 -0.31
N PHE A 60 7.15 -6.86 -0.42
CA PHE A 60 7.06 -8.17 -1.07
C PHE A 60 7.40 -8.07 -2.55
N ALA A 61 6.84 -7.10 -3.26
CA ALA A 61 7.13 -6.90 -4.68
C ALA A 61 8.61 -6.59 -4.96
N VAL A 62 9.25 -5.79 -4.11
CA VAL A 62 10.68 -5.48 -4.19
C VAL A 62 11.53 -6.71 -3.91
N LYS A 63 11.27 -7.44 -2.81
CA LYS A 63 12.16 -8.53 -2.35
C LYS A 63 11.95 -9.88 -3.03
N LYS A 64 10.73 -10.19 -3.45
CA LYS A 64 10.37 -11.54 -3.92
C LYS A 64 10.12 -11.64 -5.42
N ILE A 65 9.77 -10.53 -6.07
CA ILE A 65 9.45 -10.50 -7.50
C ILE A 65 10.54 -9.79 -8.30
N HIS A 66 11.20 -8.79 -7.72
CA HIS A 66 12.34 -8.13 -8.34
C HIS A 66 13.66 -8.79 -7.92
N ASP A 67 14.09 -9.78 -8.69
CA ASP A 67 15.34 -10.53 -8.47
C ASP A 67 16.62 -9.73 -8.86
N GLY A 68 16.58 -8.41 -8.70
CA GLY A 68 17.63 -7.49 -9.15
C GLY A 68 17.77 -6.22 -8.32
N SER A 69 17.20 -6.18 -7.11
CA SER A 69 17.52 -5.10 -6.17
C SER A 69 18.93 -5.34 -5.62
N PRO A 70 19.88 -4.38 -5.72
CA PRO A 70 21.12 -4.48 -4.99
C PRO A 70 20.80 -4.50 -3.49
N ASP A 71 21.48 -5.39 -2.75
CA ASP A 71 21.47 -5.44 -1.29
C ASP A 71 21.96 -4.10 -0.67
#